data_AF-A0A8S9RA69-F1
#
_entry.id   AF-A0A8S9RA69-F1
#
_cell.length_a   1.000
_cell.length_b   1.000
_cell.length_c   1.000
_cell.angle_alpha   90.00
_cell.angle_beta   90.00
_cell.angle_gamma   90.00
#
_symmetry.space_group_name_H-M   'P 1'
#
loop_
_entity.id
_entity.type
_entity.pdbx_description
1 polymer ?
#
loop_
_entity_poly.entity_id
_entity_poly.type
_entity_poly.pdbx_seq_one_letter_code
_entity_poly.pdbx_strand_id
1 'polypeptide(L)'
;MDSYQHVFVMLHGDRLDNVDPLWAATAGRPWDPPLFLNGMIRAFKTCQRIRSQTGVPIHRVFVSPFLRCIQTASKVVASSLPLRPQRPPFH
;
A
#
# COMPACT_ATOMS: atom_id res chain seq x y z
N MET A 1 -30.51 1.67 15.23
CA MET A 1 -29.52 2.48 14.49
C MET A 1 -28.67 1.49 13.72
N ASP A 2 -28.74 1.50 12.39
CA ASP A 2 -27.96 0.58 11.58
C ASP A 2 -26.48 0.96 11.64
N SER A 3 -25.64 0.01 12.02
CA SER A 3 -24.18 0.14 11.95
C SER A 3 -23.71 -0.30 10.57
N TYR A 4 -23.06 0.60 9.83
CA TYR A 4 -22.51 0.30 8.50
C TYR A 4 -21.05 -0.13 8.60
N GLN A 5 -20.66 -1.16 7.83
CA GLN A 5 -19.27 -1.54 7.64
C GLN A 5 -18.79 -1.10 6.27
N HIS A 6 -17.76 -0.25 6.22
CA HIS A 6 -17.14 0.17 4.98
C HIS A 6 -16.13 -0.89 4.51
N VAL A 7 -16.29 -1.36 3.27
CA VAL A 7 -15.37 -2.30 2.64
C VAL A 7 -14.74 -1.62 1.43
N PHE A 8 -13.41 -1.55 1.44
CA PHE A 8 -12.63 -1.01 0.33
C PHE A 8 -11.89 -2.17 -0.35
N VAL A 9 -12.00 -2.25 -1.68
CA VAL A 9 -11.25 -3.21 -2.49
C VAL A 9 -10.21 -2.46 -3.30
N MET A 10 -8.98 -2.93 -3.25
CA MET A 10 -7.85 -2.26 -3.89
C MET A 10 -6.96 -3.28 -4.62
N LEU A 11 -6.66 -3.00 -5.89
CA LEU A 11 -5.68 -3.75 -6.67
C LEU A 11 -4.26 -3.45 -6.16
N HIS A 12 -3.33 -4.39 -6.34
CA HIS A 12 -1.91 -4.11 -6.10
C HIS A 12 -1.40 -2.95 -6.98
N GLY A 13 -0.34 -2.28 -6.51
CA GLY A 13 0.35 -1.24 -7.29
C GLY A 13 1.08 -1.78 -8.52
N ASP A 14 1.77 -0.89 -9.23
CA ASP A 14 2.57 -1.26 -10.41
C ASP A 14 3.64 -2.27 -10.06
N ARG A 15 3.77 -3.32 -10.86
CA ARG A 15 4.74 -4.40 -10.67
C ARG A 15 6.07 -4.03 -11.32
N LEU A 16 7.17 -4.52 -10.76
CA LEU A 16 8.50 -4.26 -11.28
C LEU A 16 8.74 -4.92 -12.64
N ASP A 17 8.23 -6.12 -12.86
CA ASP A 17 8.39 -6.87 -14.12
C ASP A 17 7.66 -6.24 -15.31
N ASN A 18 6.62 -5.42 -15.05
CA ASN A 18 5.98 -4.61 -16.08
C ASN A 18 6.86 -3.43 -16.54
N VAL A 19 7.81 -3.01 -15.71
CA VAL A 19 8.69 -1.85 -15.96
C VAL A 19 10.04 -2.30 -16.49
N ASP A 20 10.58 -3.39 -15.93
CA ASP A 20 11.83 -4.01 -16.32
C ASP A 20 11.56 -5.44 -16.84
N PRO A 21 11.48 -5.62 -18.17
CA PRO A 21 11.27 -6.94 -18.78
C PRO A 21 12.38 -7.96 -18.46
N LEU A 22 13.58 -7.50 -18.09
CA LEU A 22 14.72 -8.37 -17.77
C LEU A 22 14.78 -8.73 -16.27
N TRP A 23 13.94 -8.11 -15.43
CA TRP A 23 13.92 -8.37 -13.99
C TRP A 23 13.81 -9.87 -13.67
N ALA A 24 12.95 -10.59 -14.39
CA ALA A 24 12.70 -12.01 -14.17
C ALA A 24 13.96 -12.89 -14.36
N ALA A 25 14.93 -12.45 -15.16
CA ALA A 25 16.15 -13.21 -15.43
C ALA A 25 17.13 -13.23 -14.24
N THR A 26 17.02 -12.27 -13.31
CA THR A 26 17.92 -12.15 -12.14
C THR A 26 17.19 -12.34 -10.82
N ALA A 27 15.86 -12.46 -10.85
CA ALA A 27 15.02 -12.58 -9.66
C ALA A 27 15.14 -13.96 -9.00
N GLY A 28 15.27 -13.99 -7.67
CA GLY A 28 15.19 -15.24 -6.91
C GLY A 28 13.79 -15.88 -6.89
N ARG A 29 12.73 -15.12 -7.25
CA ARG A 29 11.35 -15.59 -7.37
C ARG A 29 10.63 -14.93 -8.57
N PRO A 30 10.91 -15.35 -9.82
CA PRO A 30 10.39 -14.69 -11.02
C PRO A 30 8.85 -14.64 -11.13
N TRP A 31 8.14 -15.58 -10.49
CA TRP A 31 6.66 -15.64 -10.50
C TRP A 31 6.00 -14.72 -9.46
N ASP A 32 6.77 -14.08 -8.58
CA ASP A 32 6.24 -13.21 -7.52
C ASP A 32 6.94 -11.83 -7.50
N PRO A 33 6.72 -11.00 -8.54
CA PRO A 33 7.38 -9.72 -8.66
C PRO A 33 6.99 -8.75 -7.54
N PRO A 34 7.94 -7.94 -7.05
CA PRO A 34 7.65 -6.84 -6.15
C PRO A 34 6.95 -5.70 -6.89
N LEU A 35 6.46 -4.74 -6.12
CA LEU A 35 6.05 -3.44 -6.64
C LEU A 35 7.24 -2.63 -7.13
N PHE A 36 7.00 -1.89 -8.20
CA PHE A 36 7.82 -0.75 -8.56
C PHE A 36 7.63 0.41 -7.58
N LEU A 37 8.60 1.33 -7.51
CA LEU A 37 8.57 2.47 -6.58
C LEU A 37 7.29 3.31 -6.73
N ASN A 38 6.86 3.58 -7.96
CA ASN A 38 5.63 4.33 -8.21
C ASN A 38 4.38 3.58 -7.70
N GLY A 39 4.36 2.25 -7.79
CA GLY A 39 3.31 1.42 -7.23
C GLY A 39 3.20 1.57 -5.72
N MET A 40 4.33 1.60 -5.02
CA MET A 40 4.38 1.86 -3.57
C MET A 40 3.89 3.26 -3.19
N ILE A 41 4.34 4.30 -3.90
CA ILE A 41 3.93 5.68 -3.66
C ILE A 41 2.43 5.84 -3.90
N ARG A 42 1.91 5.25 -4.98
CA ARG A 42 0.49 5.30 -5.32
C ARG A 42 -0.35 4.61 -4.26
N ALA A 43 0.06 3.44 -3.77
CA ALA A 43 -0.65 2.75 -2.68
C ALA A 43 -0.79 3.61 -1.41
N PHE A 44 0.30 4.28 -1.01
CA PHE A 44 0.31 5.20 0.13
C PHE A 44 -0.68 6.36 -0.08
N LYS A 45 -0.57 7.05 -1.23
CA LYS A 45 -1.43 8.21 -1.54
C LYS A 45 -2.91 7.84 -1.69
N THR A 46 -3.21 6.67 -2.24
CA THR A 46 -4.59 6.18 -2.36
C THR A 46 -5.26 6.06 -1.00
N CYS A 47 -4.58 5.49 0.01
CA CYS A 47 -5.17 5.38 1.34
C CYS A 47 -5.29 6.74 2.04
N GLN A 48 -4.33 7.66 1.86
CA GLN A 48 -4.50 9.05 2.33
C GLN A 48 -5.76 9.69 1.72
N ARG A 49 -6.00 9.50 0.42
CA ARG A 49 -7.18 10.01 -0.27
C ARG A 49 -8.48 9.37 0.24
N ILE A 50 -8.50 8.04 0.44
CA ILE A 50 -9.66 7.35 1.01
C ILE A 50 -10.00 7.93 2.38
N ARG A 51 -8.99 8.10 3.26
CA ARG A 51 -9.18 8.68 4.58
C ARG A 51 -9.67 10.12 4.53
N SER A 52 -9.10 10.95 3.66
CA SER A 52 -9.52 12.36 3.54
C SER A 52 -10.93 12.51 3.00
N GLN A 53 -11.38 11.60 2.13
CA GLN A 53 -12.71 11.66 1.51
C GLN A 53 -13.81 11.03 2.37
N THR A 54 -13.50 9.99 3.14
CA THR A 54 -14.50 9.21 3.88
C THR A 54 -14.50 9.47 5.39
N GLY A 55 -13.36 9.91 5.95
CA GLY A 55 -13.17 10.06 7.39
C GLY A 55 -13.17 8.74 8.18
N VAL A 56 -13.30 7.58 7.53
CA VAL A 56 -13.41 6.30 8.26
C VAL A 56 -12.04 5.70 8.57
N PRO A 57 -11.83 5.17 9.79
CA PRO A 57 -10.59 4.49 10.14
C PRO A 57 -10.53 3.07 9.54
N ILE A 58 -9.32 2.63 9.17
CA ILE A 58 -9.07 1.27 8.70
C ILE A 58 -8.74 0.39 9.92
N HIS A 59 -9.62 -0.56 10.22
CA HIS A 59 -9.46 -1.47 11.35
C HIS A 59 -8.80 -2.80 10.99
N ARG A 60 -9.00 -3.28 9.76
CA ARG A 60 -8.55 -4.59 9.29
C ARG A 60 -8.13 -4.50 7.84
N VAL A 61 -7.11 -5.26 7.47
CA VAL A 61 -6.60 -5.37 6.10
C VAL A 61 -6.43 -6.84 5.78
N PHE A 62 -7.09 -7.31 4.72
CA PHE A 62 -6.95 -8.66 4.19
C PHE A 62 -6.18 -8.59 2.88
N VAL A 63 -5.22 -9.51 2.71
CA VAL A 63 -4.32 -9.49 1.55
C VAL A 63 -4.17 -10.85 0.93
N SER A 64 -4.09 -10.86 -0.39
CA SER A 64 -3.56 -12.00 -1.14
C SER A 64 -2.09 -12.24 -0.76
N PRO A 65 -1.60 -13.49 -0.76
CA PRO A 65 -0.25 -13.84 -0.30
C PRO A 65 0.89 -13.42 -1.26
N PHE A 66 0.59 -12.84 -2.42
CA PHE A 66 1.62 -12.36 -3.36
C PHE A 66 2.38 -11.14 -2.80
N LEU A 67 3.70 -11.08 -3.03
CA LEU A 67 4.58 -10.02 -2.52
C LEU A 67 4.08 -8.62 -2.88
N ARG A 68 3.65 -8.42 -4.12
CA ARG A 68 3.05 -7.15 -4.60
C ARG A 68 1.84 -6.71 -3.78
N CYS A 69 1.01 -7.65 -3.31
CA CYS A 69 -0.17 -7.37 -2.50
C CYS A 69 0.22 -6.99 -1.08
N ILE A 70 1.16 -7.73 -0.48
CA ILE A 70 1.70 -7.45 0.86
C ILE A 70 2.37 -6.07 0.89
N GLN A 71 3.18 -5.73 -0.12
CA GLN A 71 3.83 -4.43 -0.23
C GLN A 71 2.83 -3.29 -0.39
N THR A 72 1.77 -3.50 -1.18
CA THR A 72 0.68 -2.53 -1.33
C THR A 72 0.02 -2.26 0.02
N ALA A 73 -0.37 -3.33 0.73
CA ALA A 73 -1.00 -3.22 2.04
C ALA A 73 -0.10 -2.61 3.11
N SER A 74 1.20 -2.91 3.09
CA SER A 74 2.18 -2.27 3.98
C SER A 74 2.16 -0.74 3.83
N LYS A 75 2.08 -0.22 2.60
CA LYS A 75 1.98 1.22 2.35
C LYS A 75 0.62 1.79 2.76
N VAL A 76 -0.46 1.05 2.57
CA VAL A 76 -1.79 1.42 3.07
C VAL A 76 -1.78 1.57 4.59
N VAL A 77 -1.30 0.55 5.32
CA VAL A 77 -1.20 0.58 6.79
C VAL A 77 -0.27 1.69 7.28
N ALA A 78 0.87 1.91 6.62
CA ALA A 78 1.76 3.01 6.95
C ALA A 78 1.07 4.38 6.84
N SER A 79 0.22 4.58 5.84
CA SER A 79 -0.52 5.84 5.64
C SER A 79 -1.75 5.99 6.53
N SER A 80 -2.26 4.91 7.13
CA SER A 80 -3.40 4.97 8.05
C SER A 80 -2.97 5.37 9.47
N LEU A 81 -1.71 5.16 9.82
CA LEU A 81 -1.14 5.60 11.09
C LEU A 81 -1.09 7.14 11.15
N PRO A 82 -1.29 7.74 12.34
CA PRO A 82 -0.98 9.14 12.53
C PRO A 82 0.49 9.39 12.16
N LEU A 83 0.77 10.43 11.37
CA LEU A 83 2.14 10.88 11.18
C LEU A 83 2.69 11.18 12.58
N ARG A 84 3.79 10.53 12.97
CA ARG A 84 4.50 10.95 14.19
C ARG A 84 4.77 12.45 14.05
N PRO A 85 4.51 13.26 15.09
CA PRO A 85 4.99 14.62 15.10
C PRO A 85 6.48 14.58 14.79
N GLN A 86 6.93 15.33 13.79
CA GLN A 86 8.35 15.59 13.63
C GLN A 86 8.81 16.19 14.96
N ARG A 87 9.73 15.51 15.67
CA ARG A 87 10.36 16.13 16.84
C ARG A 87 10.98 17.43 16.32
N PRO A 88 10.65 18.59 16.90
CA PRO A 88 11.33 19.82 16.53
C PRO A 88 12.85 19.61 16.74
N PRO A 89 13.71 20.21 15.90
CA PRO A 89 15.14 20.19 16.14
C PRO A 89 15.38 20.75 17.55
N PHE A 90 16.21 20.06 18.33
CA PHE A 90 16.67 20.57 19.62
C PHE A 90 17.40 21.89 19.35
N HIS A 91 16.90 22.99 19.91
CA HIS A 91 17.58 24.28 19.98
C HIS A 91 18.55 24.28 21.16
#